data_AF-A0A8J8N8Q9-F1
#
_entry.id   AF-A0A8J8N8Q9-F1
#
_cell.length_a   1.000
_cell.length_b   1.000
_cell.length_c   1.000
_cell.angle_alpha   90.00
_cell.angle_beta   90.00
_cell.angle_gamma   90.00
#
_symmetry.space_group_name_H-M   'P 1'
#
loop_
_entity.id
_entity.type
_entity.pdbx_description
1 polymer ?
#
loop_
_entity_poly.entity_id
_entity_poly.type
_entity_poly.pdbx_seq_one_letter_code
_entity_poly.pdbx_strand_id
1 'polypeptide(L)'
;MLGFMGTVIGMIFAFDTIEAAGDISPSIVAGGIKIALLTTVAGLIVAIILQLFYNYLVAKIDSLVNDMEDASISLVDVLVKHKVTGKQFLSFSLYKIKFLPTKDRYHGQL
;
A
#
# COMPACT_ATOMS: atom_id res chain seq x y z
N MET A 1 12.29 -11.83 15.61
CA MET A 1 13.53 -12.60 15.85
C MET A 1 14.38 -12.09 17.01
N LEU A 2 14.25 -10.84 17.46
CA LEU A 2 14.99 -10.34 18.63
C LEU A 2 14.75 -11.14 19.93
N GLY A 3 13.52 -11.57 20.20
CA GLY A 3 13.22 -12.39 21.38
C GLY A 3 13.95 -13.74 21.38
N PHE A 4 14.09 -14.36 20.20
CA PHE A 4 14.83 -15.62 20.03
C PHE A 4 16.34 -15.43 20.25
N MET A 5 16.91 -14.34 19.74
CA MET A 5 18.32 -14.01 20.03
C MET A 5 18.55 -13.85 21.54
N GLY A 6 17.65 -13.17 22.25
CA GLY A 6 17.72 -13.03 23.71
C GLY A 6 17.66 -14.36 24.46
N THR A 7 16.85 -15.31 23.98
CA THR A 7 16.82 -16.66 24.57
C THR A 7 18.13 -17.42 24.42
N VAL A 8 18.77 -17.31 23.26
CA VAL A 8 20.06 -17.97 23.00
C VAL A 8 21.14 -17.35 23.87
N ILE A 9 21.18 -16.01 23.97
CA ILE A 9 22.15 -15.31 24.82
C ILE A 9 21.95 -15.67 26.31
N GLY A 10 20.71 -15.70 26.79
CA GLY A 10 20.40 -16.07 28.18
C GLY A 10 20.82 -17.50 28.53
N MET A 11 20.67 -18.44 27.58
CA MET A 11 21.13 -19.82 27.75
C MET A 11 22.66 -19.95 27.68
N ILE A 12 23.35 -19.19 26.83
CA ILE A 12 24.82 -19.14 26.81
C ILE A 12 25.35 -18.71 28.18
N PHE A 13 24.81 -17.61 28.73
CA PHE A 13 25.17 -17.17 30.08
C PHE A 13 24.89 -18.23 31.15
N ALA A 14 23.77 -18.96 31.04
CA ALA A 14 23.46 -20.04 31.97
C ALA A 14 24.57 -21.11 31.96
N PHE A 15 25.00 -21.54 30.78
CA PHE A 15 26.04 -22.56 30.62
C PHE A 15 27.42 -22.07 31.03
N ASP A 16 27.79 -20.82 30.74
CA ASP A 16 29.05 -20.22 31.21
C ASP A 16 29.12 -20.21 32.75
N THR A 17 27.98 -19.97 33.41
CA THR A 17 27.92 -19.95 34.88
C THR A 17 28.01 -21.35 35.47
N ILE A 18 27.47 -22.36 34.79
CA ILE A 18 27.61 -23.78 35.17
C ILE A 18 29.07 -24.23 35.03
N GLU A 19 29.72 -23.87 33.92
CA GLU A 19 31.13 -24.19 33.67
C GLU A 19 32.03 -23.57 34.75
N ALA A 20 31.80 -22.30 35.09
CA ALA A 20 32.58 -21.60 36.11
C ALA A 20 32.36 -22.14 37.54
N ALA A 21 31.15 -22.59 37.86
CA ALA A 21 30.83 -23.14 39.17
C ALA A 21 31.31 -24.58 39.36
N GLY A 22 31.54 -25.33 38.27
CA GLY A 22 31.95 -26.74 38.31
C GLY A 22 30.89 -27.69 38.89
N ASP A 23 29.69 -27.20 39.18
CA ASP A 23 28.56 -27.95 39.70
C ASP A 23 27.25 -27.44 39.08
N ILE A 24 26.31 -28.35 38.84
CA ILE A 24 25.01 -28.04 38.25
C ILE A 24 24.03 -27.83 39.39
N SER A 25 24.02 -26.62 39.95
CA SER A 25 22.98 -26.24 40.88
C SER A 25 21.75 -25.70 40.12
N PRO A 26 20.52 -26.16 40.44
CA PRO A 26 19.30 -25.68 39.79
C PRO A 26 19.09 -24.16 39.92
N SER A 27 19.64 -23.54 40.97
CA SER A 27 19.55 -22.10 41.20
C SER A 27 20.39 -21.28 40.21
N ILE A 28 21.54 -21.82 39.77
CA ILE A 28 22.39 -21.16 38.75
C ILE A 28 21.68 -21.15 37.39
N VAL A 29 21.10 -22.29 36.98
CA VAL A 29 20.41 -22.42 35.69
C VAL A 29 19.14 -21.57 35.63
N ALA A 30 18.42 -21.45 36.76
CA ALA A 30 17.19 -20.66 36.84
C ALA A 30 17.40 -19.18 36.46
N GLY A 31 18.58 -18.61 36.72
CA GLY A 31 18.92 -17.24 36.34
C GLY A 31 18.91 -17.00 34.84
N GLY A 32 19.58 -17.86 34.07
CA GLY A 32 19.67 -17.73 32.61
C GLY A 32 18.33 -18.01 31.91
N ILE A 33 17.55 -18.98 32.40
CA ILE A 33 16.20 -19.26 31.90
C ILE A 33 15.27 -18.05 32.11
N LYS A 34 15.34 -17.40 33.27
CA LYS A 34 14.55 -16.20 33.56
C LYS A 34 14.81 -15.08 32.54
N ILE A 35 16.08 -14.86 32.19
CA ILE A 35 16.46 -13.84 31.21
C ILE A 35 15.89 -14.21 29.83
N ALA A 36 16.03 -15.47 29.42
CA ALA A 36 15.51 -15.97 28.15
C ALA A 36 13.98 -15.76 28.01
N LEU A 37 13.23 -16.04 29.07
CA LEU A 37 11.78 -15.82 29.09
C LEU A 37 11.42 -14.33 29.04
N LEU A 38 12.15 -13.49 29.78
CA LEU A 38 11.90 -12.05 29.82
C LEU A 38 12.12 -11.40 28.45
N THR A 39 13.17 -11.78 27.72
CA THR A 39 13.43 -11.26 26.38
C THR A 39 12.39 -11.72 25.35
N THR A 40 11.81 -12.91 25.56
CA THR A 40 10.71 -13.41 24.71
C THR A 40 9.45 -12.56 24.88
N VAL A 41 9.06 -12.29 26.12
CA VAL A 41 7.90 -11.45 26.43
C VAL A 41 8.11 -10.02 25.91
N ALA A 42 9.30 -9.44 26.14
CA ALA A 42 9.62 -8.12 25.60
C ALA A 42 9.53 -8.08 24.06
N GLY A 43 10.04 -9.11 23.39
CA GLY A 43 9.95 -9.24 21.94
C GLY A 43 8.50 -9.34 21.42
N LEU A 44 7.62 -10.03 22.15
CA LEU A 44 6.19 -10.12 21.81
C LEU A 44 5.47 -8.78 21.98
N ILE A 45 5.75 -8.05 23.06
CA ILE A 45 5.16 -6.71 23.30
C ILE A 45 5.52 -5.76 22.14
N VAL A 46 6.80 -5.71 21.77
CA VAL A 46 7.27 -4.89 20.65
C VAL A 46 6.62 -5.33 19.34
N ALA A 47 6.53 -6.64 19.08
CA ALA A 47 5.89 -7.17 17.87
C ALA A 47 4.41 -6.77 17.76
N ILE A 48 3.65 -6.82 18.86
CA ILE A 48 2.24 -6.42 18.87
C ILE A 48 2.10 -4.93 18.52
N ILE A 49 2.92 -4.06 19.14
CA ILE A 49 2.89 -2.63 18.87
C ILE A 49 3.21 -2.35 17.40
N LEU A 50 4.26 -2.98 16.86
CA LEU A 50 4.64 -2.81 15.46
C LEU A 50 3.54 -3.31 14.50
N GLN A 51 2.88 -4.42 14.82
CA GLN A 51 1.78 -4.94 14.01
C GLN A 51 0.62 -3.95 13.91
N LEU A 52 0.27 -3.28 15.02
CA LEU A 52 -0.76 -2.24 15.03
C LEU A 52 -0.37 -1.05 14.15
N PHE A 53 0.87 -0.56 14.29
CA PHE A 53 1.38 0.54 13.47
C PHE A 53 1.46 0.19 11.98
N TYR A 54 1.88 -1.03 11.66
CA TYR A 54 1.93 -1.53 10.30
C TYR A 54 0.54 -1.51 9.65
N ASN A 55 -0.47 -2.07 10.34
CA ASN A 55 -1.84 -2.07 9.84
C ASN A 55 -2.39 -0.65 9.63
N TYR A 56 -2.06 0.30 10.52
CA TYR A 56 -2.43 1.70 10.37
C TYR A 56 -1.78 2.35 9.14
N LEU A 57 -0.49 2.12 8.92
CA LEU A 57 0.22 2.66 7.76
C LEU A 57 -0.32 2.08 6.44
N VAL A 58 -0.58 0.78 6.40
CA VAL A 58 -1.19 0.12 5.23
C VAL A 58 -2.55 0.73 4.92
N ALA A 59 -3.44 0.86 5.91
CA ALA A 59 -4.74 1.49 5.70
C ALA A 59 -4.63 2.93 5.16
N LYS A 60 -3.61 3.68 5.59
CA LYS A 60 -3.36 5.03 5.09
C LYS A 60 -2.81 5.05 3.67
N ILE A 61 -1.96 4.09 3.31
CA ILE A 61 -1.46 3.92 1.94
C ILE A 61 -2.62 3.54 1.02
N ASP A 62 -3.49 2.62 1.42
CA ASP A 62 -4.65 2.22 0.62
C ASP A 62 -5.59 3.40 0.36
N SER A 63 -5.84 4.24 1.36
CA SER A 63 -6.61 5.48 1.18
C SER A 63 -5.96 6.41 0.16
N LEU A 64 -4.64 6.60 0.24
CA LEU A 64 -3.91 7.45 -0.70
C LEU A 64 -3.96 6.89 -2.13
N VAL A 65 -3.87 5.57 -2.27
CA VAL A 65 -3.98 4.90 -3.58
C VAL A 65 -5.38 5.08 -4.16
N ASN A 66 -6.44 4.96 -3.34
CA ASN A 66 -7.80 5.24 -3.79
C ASN A 66 -7.95 6.69 -4.27
N ASP A 67 -7.40 7.67 -3.54
CA ASP A 67 -7.45 9.08 -3.97
C ASP A 67 -6.73 9.29 -5.33
N MET A 68 -5.62 8.58 -5.56
CA MET A 68 -4.90 8.61 -6.84
C MET A 68 -5.69 7.93 -7.97
N GLU A 69 -6.42 6.86 -7.68
CA GLU A 69 -7.29 6.19 -8.63
C GLU A 69 -8.45 7.10 -9.06
N ASP A 70 -9.11 7.76 -8.10
CA ASP A 70 -10.18 8.74 -8.36
C ASP A 70 -9.68 9.91 -9.21
N ALA A 71 -8.50 10.45 -8.90
CA ALA A 71 -7.89 11.52 -9.70
C ALA A 71 -7.59 11.07 -11.14
N SER A 72 -7.17 9.82 -11.32
CA SER A 72 -6.89 9.24 -12.64
C SER A 72 -8.17 9.06 -13.47
N ILE A 73 -9.25 8.57 -12.85
CA ILE A 73 -10.56 8.46 -13.48
C ILE A 73 -11.07 9.83 -13.91
N SER A 74 -10.97 10.82 -13.02
CA SER A 74 -11.36 12.20 -13.33
C SER A 74 -10.61 12.76 -14.54
N LEU A 75 -9.29 12.49 -14.63
CA LEU A 75 -8.49 12.91 -15.77
C LEU A 75 -8.96 12.26 -17.09
N VAL A 76 -9.25 10.95 -17.05
CA VAL A 76 -9.77 10.21 -18.21
C VAL A 76 -11.11 10.77 -18.65
N ASP A 77 -12.02 11.06 -17.71
CA ASP A 77 -13.32 11.66 -18.01
C ASP A 77 -13.18 13.02 -18.69
N VAL A 78 -12.29 13.87 -18.20
CA VAL A 78 -12.00 15.19 -18.82
C VAL A 78 -11.46 15.00 -20.24
N LEU A 79 -10.51 14.08 -20.45
CA LEU A 79 -9.95 13.80 -21.78
C LEU A 79 -10.98 13.24 -22.76
N VAL A 80 -11.84 12.32 -22.31
CA VAL A 80 -12.94 11.77 -23.12
C VAL A 80 -13.93 12.85 -23.49
N LYS A 81 -14.35 13.68 -22.52
CA LYS A 81 -15.28 14.79 -22.75
C LYS A 81 -14.73 15.75 -23.81
N HIS A 82 -13.43 16.06 -23.76
CA HIS A 82 -12.80 16.94 -24.75
C HIS A 82 -12.71 16.32 -26.16
N LYS A 83 -12.43 15.01 -26.27
CA LYS A 83 -12.45 14.31 -27.57
C LYS A 83 -13.86 14.21 -28.17
N VAL A 84 -14.90 14.07 -27.35
CA VAL A 84 -16.29 14.01 -27.82
C VAL A 84 -16.77 15.37 -28.34
N THR A 85 -16.41 16.47 -27.67
CA THR A 85 -16.77 17.83 -28.12
C THR A 85 -16.22 18.16 -29.52
N GLY A 86 -14.99 17.74 -29.85
CA GLY A 86 -14.43 17.93 -31.19
C GLY A 86 -15.16 17.15 -32.29
N LYS A 87 -15.64 15.94 -31.99
CA LYS A 87 -16.40 15.10 -32.94
C LYS A 87 -17.82 15.62 -33.18
N GLN A 88 -18.46 16.15 -32.15
CA GLN A 88 -19.82 16.69 -32.23
C GLN A 88 -19.87 17.98 -33.05
N PHE A 89 -18.84 18.83 -32.93
CA PHE A 89 -18.69 20.04 -33.72
C PHE A 89 -18.47 19.76 -35.23
N LEU A 90 -17.64 18.76 -35.56
CA LEU A 90 -17.45 18.34 -36.96
C LEU A 90 -18.71 17.72 -37.56
N SER A 91 -19.45 16.90 -36.80
CA SER A 91 -20.72 16.33 -37.26
C SER A 91 -21.78 17.42 -37.50
N PHE A 92 -21.86 18.44 -36.62
CA PHE A 92 -22.78 19.57 -36.78
C PHE A 92 -22.41 20.47 -37.97
N SER A 93 -21.11 20.71 -38.20
CA SER A 93 -20.62 21.47 -39.35
C SER A 93 -20.87 20.72 -40.67
N LEU A 94 -20.66 19.40 -40.70
CA LEU A 94 -20.94 18.57 -41.88
C LEU A 94 -22.45 18.46 -42.17
N TYR A 95 -23.30 18.40 -41.14
CA TYR A 95 -24.75 18.35 -41.33
C TYR A 95 -25.30 19.66 -41.92
N LYS A 96 -24.80 20.82 -41.48
CA LYS A 96 -25.12 22.12 -42.11
C LYS A 96 -24.66 22.22 -43.57
N ILE A 97 -23.52 21.64 -43.92
CA ILE A 97 -23.03 21.61 -45.32
C ILE A 97 -23.89 20.70 -46.19
N LYS A 98 -24.36 19.56 -45.66
CA LYS A 98 -25.19 18.59 -46.41
C LYS A 98 -26.66 19.01 -46.58
N PHE A 99 -27.14 19.94 -45.76
CA PHE A 99 -28.50 20.50 -45.80
C PHE A 99 -28.58 21.95 -46.31
N LEU A 100 -27.55 22.44 -47.01
CA LEU A 100 -27.70 23.65 -47.82
C LEU A 100 -28.62 23.33 -49.01
N PRO A 101 -29.78 24.01 -49.16
CA PRO A 101 -30.60 23.83 -50.34
C PRO A 101 -29.80 24.33 -51.55
N THR A 102 -29.49 23.43 -52.48
CA THR A 102 -29.10 23.77 -53.85
C THR A 102 -30.33 24.35 -54.55
N LYS A 103 -30.72 25.57 -54.18
CA LYS A 103 -31.77 26.30 -54.85
C LYS A 103 -31.20 26.96 -56.11
N ASP A 104 -31.83 26.62 -57.23
CA ASP A 104 -31.87 27.42 -58.46
C ASP A 104 -30.59 27.56 -59.28
N ARG A 105 -30.31 26.52 -60.07
CA ARG A 105 -29.56 26.64 -61.34
C ARG A 105 -30.31 26.06 -62.55
N TYR A 106 -31.65 26.02 -62.49
CA TYR A 106 -32.49 25.66 -63.64
C TYR A 106 -33.76 26.51 -63.71
N HIS A 107 -33.62 27.83 -63.89
CA HIS A 107 -34.63 28.60 -64.62
C HIS A 107 -33.94 29.75 -65.34
N GLY A 108 -33.98 29.71 -66.67
CA GLY A 108 -33.72 30.87 -67.52
C GLY A 108 -32.46 30.78 -68.37
N GLN A 109 -32.51 29.97 -69.43
CA GLN A 109 -32.23 30.45 -70.78
C GLN A 109 -32.54 29.34 -71.80
N LEU A 110 -33.59 29.60 -72.58
CA LEU A 110 -33.88 29.14 -73.95
C LEU A 110 -33.94 27.62 -74.20
#